data_AF-A0A2P2JWG3-F1
#
_entry.id   AF-A0A2P2JWG3-F1
#
_cell.length_a   1.000
_cell.length_b   1.000
_cell.length_c   1.000
_cell.angle_alpha   90.00
_cell.angle_beta   90.00
_cell.angle_gamma   90.00
#
_symmetry.space_group_name_H-M   'P 1'
#
loop_
_entity.id
_entity.type
_entity.pdbx_description
1 polymer ?
#
loop_
_entity_poly.entity_id
_entity_poly.type
_entity_poly.pdbx_seq_one_letter_code
_entity_poly.pdbx_strand_id
1 'polypeptide(L)'
;MAAKQMEEVQRKLGKLKYPRANAPAQSLLFAGMERYALLEWLFFKLLGDKSPFSQQNLQGDAMDRDEETARIQYLAEMAKFLGITTTIDTEAIQGRGTYEDRTEMLRLVVDLVEASIYADNPEWSVDQQVAKDIQLIDSIAERQALIFSEECKLFPADVQIQSIYPA
;
A
#
# COMPACT_ATOMS: atom_id res chain seq x y z
N MET A 1 -16.21 -1.81 -11.74
CA MET A 1 -15.16 -0.87 -11.27
C MET A 1 -13.89 -1.61 -10.91
N ALA A 2 -13.96 -2.67 -10.10
CA ALA A 2 -12.80 -3.48 -9.70
C ALA A 2 -12.00 -4.11 -10.87
N ALA A 3 -12.66 -4.55 -11.95
CA ALA A 3 -11.97 -5.07 -13.13
C ALA A 3 -11.02 -4.04 -13.78
N LYS A 4 -11.46 -2.78 -13.93
CA LYS A 4 -10.62 -1.70 -14.46
C LYS A 4 -9.45 -1.37 -13.52
N GLN A 5 -9.68 -1.40 -12.21
CA GLN A 5 -8.61 -1.21 -11.22
C GLN A 5 -7.57 -2.34 -11.32
N MET A 6 -8.02 -3.57 -11.49
CA MET A 6 -7.10 -4.72 -11.63
C MET A 6 -6.28 -4.64 -12.92
N GLU A 7 -6.89 -4.22 -14.04
CA GLU A 7 -6.17 -3.95 -15.30
C GLU A 7 -5.07 -2.89 -15.08
N GLU A 8 -5.38 -1.83 -14.31
CA GLU A 8 -4.40 -0.82 -13.95
C GLU A 8 -3.27 -1.38 -13.08
N VAL A 9 -3.60 -2.19 -12.07
CA VAL A 9 -2.62 -2.88 -11.23
C VAL A 9 -1.68 -3.73 -12.09
N GLN A 10 -2.20 -4.55 -12.99
CA GLN A 10 -1.38 -5.38 -13.89
C GLN A 10 -0.50 -4.53 -14.82
N ARG A 11 -1.04 -3.43 -15.36
CA ARG A 11 -0.27 -2.47 -16.16
C ARG A 11 0.90 -1.88 -15.35
N LYS A 12 0.67 -1.49 -14.09
CA LYS A 12 1.71 -0.96 -13.20
C LYS A 12 2.74 -2.04 -12.85
N LEU A 13 2.32 -3.25 -12.49
CA LEU A 13 3.21 -4.39 -12.27
C LEU A 13 4.11 -4.65 -13.49
N GLY A 14 3.59 -4.52 -14.71
CA GLY A 14 4.36 -4.62 -15.94
C GLY A 14 5.44 -3.53 -16.05
N LYS A 15 5.11 -2.26 -15.74
CA LYS A 15 6.08 -1.16 -15.70
C LYS A 15 7.16 -1.37 -14.64
N LEU A 16 6.77 -1.86 -13.48
CA LEU A 16 7.67 -2.18 -12.36
C LEU A 16 8.52 -3.44 -12.62
N LYS A 17 8.31 -4.12 -13.76
CA LYS A 17 9.02 -5.34 -14.17
C LYS A 17 8.80 -6.51 -13.21
N TYR A 18 7.59 -6.63 -12.64
CA TYR A 18 7.22 -7.84 -11.91
C TYR A 18 7.16 -9.03 -12.89
N PRO A 19 7.90 -10.14 -12.66
CA PRO A 19 8.02 -11.23 -13.63
C PRO A 19 6.69 -11.89 -14.02
N ARG A 20 5.68 -11.82 -13.14
CA ARG A 20 4.37 -12.45 -13.32
C ARG A 20 3.23 -11.43 -13.38
N ALA A 21 3.50 -10.25 -13.95
CA ALA A 21 2.52 -9.17 -14.08
C ALA A 21 1.26 -9.58 -14.88
N ASN A 22 1.36 -10.59 -15.73
CA ASN A 22 0.26 -11.14 -16.53
C ASN A 22 -0.47 -12.31 -15.86
N ALA A 23 -0.16 -12.65 -14.60
CA ALA A 23 -0.86 -13.70 -13.88
C ALA A 23 -2.36 -13.37 -13.74
N PRO A 24 -3.26 -14.38 -13.70
CA PRO A 24 -4.69 -14.16 -13.51
C PRO A 24 -4.98 -13.36 -12.24
N ALA A 25 -5.92 -12.42 -12.31
CA ALA A 25 -6.31 -11.60 -11.17
C ALA A 25 -6.65 -12.42 -9.91
N GLN A 26 -7.36 -13.54 -10.10
CA GLN A 26 -7.70 -14.46 -9.01
C GLN A 26 -6.47 -14.98 -8.27
N SER A 27 -5.39 -15.32 -9.00
CA SER A 27 -4.15 -15.80 -8.40
C SER A 27 -3.43 -14.74 -7.57
N LEU A 28 -3.56 -13.45 -7.93
CA LEU A 28 -2.93 -12.34 -7.20
C LEU A 28 -3.75 -11.86 -6.00
N LEU A 29 -5.07 -12.03 -6.05
CA LEU A 29 -5.99 -11.49 -5.06
C LEU A 29 -6.34 -12.47 -3.95
N PHE A 30 -6.39 -13.76 -4.23
CA PHE A 30 -6.80 -14.78 -3.26
C PHE A 30 -5.58 -15.46 -2.62
N ALA A 31 -5.80 -16.06 -1.45
CA ALA A 31 -4.80 -16.84 -0.73
C ALA A 31 -4.14 -17.89 -1.65
N GLY A 32 -2.82 -17.97 -1.57
CA GLY A 32 -2.01 -18.89 -2.35
C GLY A 32 -0.65 -18.33 -2.73
N MET A 33 0.23 -19.23 -3.18
CA MET A 33 1.65 -18.93 -3.41
C MET A 33 1.91 -17.78 -4.38
N GLU A 34 1.02 -17.56 -5.35
CA GLU A 34 1.09 -16.46 -6.31
C GLU A 34 0.96 -15.08 -5.64
N ARG A 35 -0.03 -14.93 -4.77
CA ARG A 35 -0.24 -13.73 -3.98
C ARG A 35 0.94 -13.50 -3.04
N TYR A 36 1.41 -14.54 -2.35
CA TYR A 36 2.52 -14.43 -1.41
C TYR A 36 3.82 -14.06 -2.11
N ALA A 37 4.09 -14.63 -3.29
CA ALA A 37 5.24 -14.24 -4.11
C ALA A 37 5.16 -12.79 -4.59
N LEU A 38 3.96 -12.32 -4.98
CA LEU A 38 3.76 -10.92 -5.34
C LEU A 38 3.98 -9.97 -4.16
N LEU A 39 3.37 -10.26 -3.01
CA LEU A 39 3.53 -9.44 -1.80
C LEU A 39 4.98 -9.41 -1.33
N GLU A 40 5.67 -10.55 -1.32
CA GLU A 40 7.09 -10.63 -1.03
C GLU A 40 7.90 -9.72 -1.94
N TRP A 41 7.69 -9.82 -3.25
CA TRP A 41 8.38 -9.00 -4.23
C TRP A 41 8.12 -7.51 -4.03
N LEU A 42 6.87 -7.10 -3.78
CA LEU A 42 6.50 -5.71 -3.50
C LEU A 42 7.12 -5.21 -2.21
N PHE A 43 7.09 -6.00 -1.14
CA PHE A 43 7.65 -5.61 0.16
C PHE A 43 9.18 -5.48 0.08
N PHE A 44 9.88 -6.39 -0.62
CA PHE A 44 11.32 -6.23 -0.83
C PHE A 44 11.67 -4.99 -1.65
N LYS A 45 10.82 -4.58 -2.61
CA LYS A 45 11.00 -3.31 -3.31
C LYS A 45 10.91 -2.11 -2.37
N LEU A 46 10.00 -2.15 -1.39
CA LEU A 46 9.85 -1.09 -0.38
C LEU A 46 10.96 -1.09 0.67
N LEU A 47 11.44 -2.28 1.08
CA LEU A 47 12.50 -2.42 2.08
C LEU A 47 13.88 -2.03 1.54
N GLY A 48 14.12 -2.21 0.24
CA GLY A 48 15.39 -1.89 -0.41
C GLY A 48 16.58 -2.74 0.07
N ASP A 49 17.78 -2.32 -0.32
CA ASP A 49 19.03 -3.09 -0.12
C ASP A 49 19.48 -3.21 1.35
N LYS A 50 18.90 -2.40 2.25
CA LYS A 50 19.19 -2.41 3.70
C LYS A 50 18.12 -3.12 4.51
N SER A 51 17.26 -3.91 3.85
CA SER A 51 16.23 -4.72 4.48
C SER A 51 16.79 -5.52 5.68
N PRO A 52 16.15 -5.43 6.88
CA PRO A 52 16.47 -6.32 8.00
C PRO A 52 15.95 -7.75 7.76
N PHE A 53 15.13 -7.94 6.73
CA PHE A 53 14.58 -9.20 6.28
C PHE A 53 15.50 -9.83 5.24
N SER A 54 15.88 -11.09 5.45
CA SER A 54 16.61 -11.87 4.45
C SER A 54 15.64 -12.48 3.44
N GLN A 55 16.02 -12.58 2.16
CA GLN A 55 15.29 -13.46 1.25
C GLN A 55 15.54 -14.90 1.72
N GLN A 56 14.60 -15.44 2.50
CA GLN A 56 14.69 -16.84 2.92
C GLN A 56 14.57 -17.70 1.67
N ASN A 57 15.55 -18.57 1.43
CA ASN A 57 15.40 -19.68 0.48
C ASN A 57 14.40 -20.68 1.09
N LEU A 58 13.10 -20.41 0.93
CA LEU A 58 12.00 -21.32 1.23
C LEU A 58 11.92 -22.46 0.19
N GLN A 59 13.05 -23.10 -0.11
CA GLN A 59 13.09 -24.37 -0.84
C GLN A 59 13.58 -25.41 0.15
N GLY A 60 12.66 -26.06 0.85
CA GLY A 60 13.01 -26.88 2.00
C GLY A 60 12.14 -28.09 2.23
N ASP A 61 11.81 -28.87 1.18
CA ASP A 61 11.37 -30.29 1.18
C ASP A 61 10.76 -30.83 2.50
N ALA A 62 9.77 -30.13 3.06
CA ALA A 62 9.09 -30.55 4.29
C ALA A 62 7.66 -29.98 4.36
N MET A 63 6.67 -30.86 4.17
CA MET A 63 5.24 -30.67 4.47
C MET A 63 4.67 -29.27 4.14
N ASP A 64 4.31 -29.05 2.88
CA ASP A 64 3.79 -27.82 2.23
C ASP A 64 2.95 -26.84 3.07
N ARG A 65 2.19 -27.30 4.07
CA ARG A 65 1.31 -26.45 4.90
C ARG A 65 2.07 -25.60 5.92
N ASP A 66 3.15 -26.15 6.47
CA ASP A 66 3.93 -25.44 7.50
C ASP A 66 4.79 -24.35 6.84
N GLU A 67 5.30 -24.61 5.64
CA GLU A 67 6.00 -23.61 4.81
C GLU A 67 5.09 -22.45 4.41
N GLU A 68 3.86 -22.74 3.95
CA GLU A 68 2.89 -21.70 3.61
C GLU A 68 2.55 -20.83 4.83
N THR A 69 2.32 -21.45 5.99
CA THR A 69 2.01 -20.75 7.23
C THR A 69 3.19 -19.87 7.69
N ALA A 70 4.41 -20.40 7.64
CA ALA A 70 5.62 -19.65 7.96
C ALA A 70 5.82 -18.46 7.02
N ARG A 71 5.56 -18.63 5.73
CA ARG A 71 5.65 -17.56 4.73
C ARG A 71 4.61 -16.47 4.96
N ILE A 72 3.37 -16.84 5.29
CA ILE A 72 2.31 -15.87 5.62
C ILE A 72 2.69 -15.06 6.87
N GLN A 73 3.18 -15.73 7.91
CA GLN A 73 3.66 -15.09 9.13
C GLN A 73 4.79 -14.09 8.83
N TYR A 74 5.76 -14.50 8.02
CA TYR A 74 6.88 -13.66 7.62
C TYR A 74 6.44 -12.40 6.86
N LEU A 75 5.51 -12.55 5.91
CA LEU A 75 4.94 -11.42 5.18
C LEU A 75 4.16 -10.47 6.09
N ALA A 76 3.45 -10.99 7.10
CA ALA A 76 2.73 -10.17 8.06
C ALA A 76 3.68 -9.34 8.95
N GLU A 77 4.84 -9.89 9.29
CA GLU A 77 5.90 -9.16 9.99
C GLU A 77 6.51 -8.05 9.13
N MET A 78 6.77 -8.33 7.85
CA MET A 78 7.22 -7.32 6.88
C MET A 78 6.19 -6.20 6.72
N ALA A 79 4.91 -6.55 6.57
CA ALA A 79 3.82 -5.58 6.44
C ALA A 79 3.71 -4.66 7.66
N LYS A 80 3.85 -5.22 8.87
CA LYS A 80 3.89 -4.43 10.11
C LYS A 80 5.12 -3.52 10.14
N PHE A 81 6.29 -4.04 9.78
CA PHE A 81 7.54 -3.26 9.77
C PHE A 81 7.48 -2.08 8.79
N LEU A 82 6.90 -2.30 7.62
CA LEU A 82 6.66 -1.27 6.60
C LEU A 82 5.55 -0.28 6.99
N GLY A 83 4.85 -0.50 8.11
CA GLY A 83 3.72 0.33 8.54
C GLY A 83 2.45 0.16 7.68
N ILE A 84 2.39 -0.90 6.85
CA ILE A 84 1.20 -1.23 6.04
C ILE A 84 0.07 -1.75 6.96
N THR A 85 0.43 -2.50 8.00
CA THR A 85 -0.49 -2.94 9.06
C THR A 85 0.00 -2.47 10.42
N THR A 86 -0.93 -2.22 11.35
CA THR A 86 -0.58 -1.78 12.73
C THR A 86 -0.10 -2.94 13.60
N THR A 87 -0.55 -4.16 13.30
CA THR A 87 -0.18 -5.40 13.97
C THR A 87 0.27 -6.44 12.94
N ILE A 88 0.84 -7.55 13.43
CA ILE A 88 1.06 -8.73 12.59
C ILE A 88 -0.32 -9.32 12.27
N ASP A 89 -0.74 -9.24 11.01
CA ASP A 89 -2.07 -9.67 10.54
C ASP A 89 -1.91 -10.62 9.35
N THR A 90 -2.00 -11.92 9.62
CA THR A 90 -1.89 -12.98 8.61
C THR A 90 -3.11 -13.05 7.69
N GLU A 91 -4.28 -12.63 8.16
CA GLU A 91 -5.53 -12.63 7.39
C GLU A 91 -5.50 -11.56 6.29
N ALA A 92 -4.89 -10.40 6.58
CA ALA A 92 -4.63 -9.36 5.58
C ALA A 92 -3.73 -9.90 4.45
N ILE A 93 -2.67 -10.65 4.80
CA ILE A 93 -1.78 -11.30 3.83
C ILE A 93 -2.53 -12.34 3.01
N GLN A 94 -3.41 -13.14 3.61
CA GLN A 94 -4.23 -14.11 2.90
C GLN A 94 -5.30 -13.49 1.99
N GLY A 95 -5.59 -12.19 2.13
CA GLY A 95 -6.58 -11.50 1.31
C GLY A 95 -8.00 -11.75 1.80
N ARG A 96 -8.27 -11.40 3.06
CA ARG A 96 -9.64 -11.34 3.60
C ARG A 96 -10.44 -10.19 2.96
N GLY A 97 -11.77 -10.36 2.89
CA GLY A 97 -12.69 -9.34 2.38
C GLY A 97 -13.28 -9.66 1.02
N THR A 98 -13.88 -8.64 0.40
CA THR A 98 -14.49 -8.72 -0.93
C THR A 98 -13.43 -8.69 -2.03
N TYR A 99 -13.83 -8.91 -3.29
CA TYR A 99 -12.92 -8.78 -4.43
C TYR A 99 -12.37 -7.34 -4.52
N GLU A 100 -13.23 -6.37 -4.24
CA GLU A 100 -12.93 -4.94 -4.19
C GLU A 100 -11.89 -4.64 -3.11
N ASP A 101 -12.08 -5.14 -1.88
CA ASP A 101 -11.14 -4.92 -0.78
C ASP A 101 -9.73 -5.45 -1.11
N ARG A 102 -9.67 -6.67 -1.69
CA ARG A 102 -8.40 -7.29 -2.11
C ARG A 102 -7.72 -6.47 -3.21
N THR A 103 -8.51 -6.02 -4.19
CA THR A 103 -8.02 -5.25 -5.33
C THR A 103 -7.49 -3.91 -4.87
N GLU A 104 -8.21 -3.25 -3.96
CA GLU A 104 -7.83 -1.97 -3.41
C GLU A 104 -6.56 -2.08 -2.56
N MET A 105 -6.46 -3.07 -1.67
CA MET A 105 -5.23 -3.32 -0.92
C MET A 105 -4.04 -3.52 -1.86
N LEU A 106 -4.18 -4.38 -2.88
CA LEU A 106 -3.08 -4.63 -3.82
C LEU A 106 -2.72 -3.37 -4.61
N ARG A 107 -3.71 -2.59 -5.05
CA ARG A 107 -3.51 -1.32 -5.73
C ARG A 107 -2.72 -0.35 -4.87
N LEU A 108 -3.10 -0.17 -3.61
CA LEU A 108 -2.41 0.73 -2.68
C LEU A 108 -0.94 0.34 -2.47
N VAL A 109 -0.65 -0.95 -2.32
CA VAL A 109 0.74 -1.42 -2.18
C VAL A 109 1.53 -1.18 -3.48
N VAL A 110 0.95 -1.47 -4.65
CA VAL A 110 1.61 -1.22 -5.94
C VAL A 110 1.84 0.26 -6.18
N ASP A 111 0.88 1.11 -5.82
CA ASP A 111 0.99 2.56 -5.90
C ASP A 111 2.11 3.08 -4.98
N LEU A 112 2.24 2.50 -3.78
CA LEU A 112 3.33 2.82 -2.86
C LEU A 112 4.70 2.42 -3.43
N VAL A 113 4.82 1.23 -4.05
CA VAL A 113 6.06 0.81 -4.73
C VAL A 113 6.39 1.74 -5.89
N GLU A 114 5.41 2.04 -6.74
CA GLU A 114 5.58 2.97 -7.87
C GLU A 114 6.05 4.33 -7.35
N ALA A 115 5.39 4.88 -6.33
CA ALA A 115 5.77 6.14 -5.72
C ALA A 115 7.21 6.07 -5.15
N SER A 116 7.60 4.99 -4.47
CA SER A 116 8.96 4.86 -3.91
C SER A 116 10.08 4.88 -4.96
N ILE A 117 9.78 4.46 -6.20
CA ILE A 117 10.76 4.47 -7.30
C ILE A 117 10.88 5.84 -7.96
N TYR A 118 9.79 6.61 -7.97
CA TYR A 118 9.72 7.91 -8.64
C TYR A 118 9.74 9.11 -7.67
N ALA A 119 9.70 8.88 -6.36
CA ALA A 119 9.77 9.92 -5.34
C ALA A 119 11.17 10.53 -5.26
N ASP A 120 12.21 9.72 -5.47
CA ASP A 120 13.56 10.21 -5.65
C ASP A 120 13.73 10.65 -7.10
N ASN A 121 13.84 11.95 -7.32
CA ASN A 121 14.37 12.45 -8.58
C ASN A 121 15.88 12.16 -8.53
N PRO A 122 16.42 11.20 -9.30
CA PRO A 122 17.83 10.79 -9.18
C PRO A 122 18.80 11.93 -9.54
N GLU A 123 18.29 12.98 -10.17
CA GLU A 123 19.00 14.22 -10.48
C GLU A 123 19.14 15.14 -9.26
N TRP A 124 18.30 14.99 -8.24
CA TRP A 124 18.24 15.87 -7.08
C TRP A 124 19.15 15.39 -5.96
N SER A 125 19.94 16.30 -5.40
CA SER A 125 20.67 16.02 -4.16
C SER A 125 19.70 15.86 -2.99
N VAL A 126 20.16 15.25 -1.89
CA VAL A 126 19.38 15.13 -0.65
C VAL A 126 18.87 16.50 -0.19
N ASP A 127 19.69 17.55 -0.28
CA ASP A 127 19.30 18.91 0.10
C ASP A 127 18.18 19.46 -0.80
N GLN A 128 18.20 19.13 -2.09
CA GLN A 128 17.17 19.57 -3.04
C GLN A 128 15.85 18.85 -2.80
N GLN A 129 15.90 17.54 -2.52
CA GLN A 129 14.71 16.77 -2.14
C GLN A 129 14.10 17.33 -0.85
N VAL A 130 14.91 17.53 0.20
CA VAL A 130 14.46 18.10 1.48
C VAL A 130 13.85 19.49 1.28
N ALA A 131 14.46 20.35 0.47
CA ALA A 131 13.91 21.67 0.18
C ALA A 131 12.54 21.59 -0.52
N LYS A 132 12.35 20.62 -1.41
CA LYS A 132 11.08 20.39 -2.12
C LYS A 132 10.01 19.82 -1.20
N ASP A 133 10.36 18.90 -0.32
CA ASP A 133 9.45 18.32 0.65
C ASP A 133 8.99 19.38 1.66
N ILE A 134 9.89 20.24 2.15
CA ILE A 134 9.54 21.39 3.01
C ILE A 134 8.57 22.33 2.28
N GLN A 135 8.87 22.72 1.03
CA GLN A 135 7.98 23.58 0.23
C GLN A 135 6.59 22.98 0.04
N LEU A 136 6.51 21.66 -0.13
CA LEU A 136 5.23 20.95 -0.25
C LEU A 136 4.46 20.99 1.07
N ILE A 137 5.12 20.73 2.20
CA ILE A 137 4.51 20.78 3.54
C ILE A 137 3.98 22.19 3.82
N ASP A 138 4.77 23.23 3.53
CA ASP A 138 4.35 24.63 3.69
C ASP A 138 3.13 24.94 2.82
N SER A 139 3.15 24.50 1.55
CA SER A 139 2.01 24.68 0.63
C SER A 139 0.75 23.94 1.10
N ILE A 140 0.88 22.78 1.73
CA ILE A 140 -0.24 22.04 2.34
C ILE A 140 -0.77 22.81 3.54
N ALA A 141 0.10 23.30 4.42
CA ALA A 141 -0.28 24.07 5.60
C ALA A 141 -0.99 25.37 5.22
N GLU A 142 -0.49 26.10 4.22
CA GLU A 142 -1.17 27.30 3.68
C GLU A 142 -2.54 26.96 3.12
N ARG A 143 -2.66 25.88 2.33
CA ARG A 143 -3.97 25.44 1.81
C ARG A 143 -4.92 25.01 2.91
N GLN A 144 -4.46 24.33 3.95
CA GLN A 144 -5.27 23.98 5.12
C GLN A 144 -5.74 25.25 5.83
N ALA A 145 -4.84 26.21 6.09
CA ALA A 145 -5.18 27.49 6.70
C ALA A 145 -6.22 28.25 5.87
N LEU A 146 -6.11 28.22 4.54
CA LEU A 146 -7.12 28.79 3.63
C LEU A 146 -8.45 28.04 3.71
N ILE A 147 -8.47 26.70 3.69
CA ILE A 147 -9.70 25.90 3.81
C ILE A 147 -10.43 26.20 5.13
N PHE A 148 -9.67 26.43 6.21
CA PHE A 148 -10.21 26.76 7.53
C PHE A 148 -10.32 28.27 7.78
N SER A 149 -10.07 29.11 6.78
CA SER A 149 -10.22 30.57 6.92
C SER A 149 -11.68 30.99 6.85
N GLU A 150 -12.02 32.11 7.48
CA GLU A 150 -13.37 32.67 7.42
C GLU A 150 -13.80 33.10 6.00
N GLU A 151 -12.83 33.25 5.09
CA GLU A 151 -13.04 33.61 3.68
C GLU A 151 -13.51 32.39 2.87
N CYS A 152 -13.03 31.19 3.21
CA CYS A 152 -13.45 29.92 2.64
C CYS A 152 -14.53 29.30 3.54
N LYS A 153 -15.75 29.89 3.53
CA LYS A 153 -16.94 29.44 4.27
C LYS A 153 -17.47 28.06 3.80
N LEU A 154 -16.65 27.03 3.82
CA LEU A 154 -17.04 25.65 3.48
C LEU A 154 -18.03 25.06 4.50
N PHE A 155 -18.07 25.64 5.72
CA PHE A 155 -19.07 25.35 6.73
C PHE A 155 -19.73 26.66 7.19
N PRO A 156 -21.01 26.91 6.88
CA PRO A 156 -21.71 28.08 7.40
C PRO A 156 -21.82 27.97 8.93
N ALA A 157 -21.62 29.09 9.63
CA ALA A 157 -21.61 29.17 11.09
C ALA A 157 -22.94 28.78 11.77
N ASP A 158 -24.02 28.56 11.01
CA ASP A 158 -25.38 28.44 11.56
C ASP A 158 -26.18 27.24 11.02
N VAL A 159 -25.63 26.02 11.03
CA VAL A 159 -26.50 24.83 11.04
C VAL A 159 -26.91 24.56 12.49
N GLN A 160 -27.95 25.25 12.94
CA GLN A 160 -28.71 24.83 14.12
C GLN A 160 -29.36 23.47 13.79
N ILE A 161 -28.69 22.38 14.15
CA ILE A 161 -29.34 21.06 14.16
C ILE A 161 -30.42 21.13 15.24
N GLN A 162 -31.66 21.40 14.85
CA GLN A 162 -32.81 21.24 15.74
C GLN A 162 -32.88 19.76 16.13
N SER A 163 -32.41 19.43 17.33
CA SER A 163 -32.63 18.11 17.91
C SER A 163 -34.12 17.99 18.24
N ILE A 164 -34.90 17.49 17.31
CA ILE A 164 -36.25 17.01 17.60
C ILE A 164 -36.05 15.68 18.34
N TYR A 165 -36.09 15.71 19.67
CA TYR A 165 -36.26 14.49 20.46
C TYR A 165 -37.76 14.21 20.57
N PRO A 166 -38.27 13.05 20.09
CA PRO A 166 -39.62 12.63 20.41
C PRO A 166 -39.70 12.21 21.89
N ALA A 167 -40.76 12.67 22.55
CA ALA A 167 -41.12 12.29 23.92
C ALA A 167 -41.64 10.85 24.00
#